data_AF-A0A2A5AHY0-F1
#
_entry.id   AF-A0A2A5AHY0-F1
#
_cell.length_a   1.000
_cell.length_b   1.000
_cell.length_c   1.000
_cell.angle_alpha   90.00
_cell.angle_beta   90.00
_cell.angle_gamma   90.00
#
_symmetry.space_group_name_H-M   'P 1'
#
loop_
_entity.id
_entity.type
_entity.pdbx_description
1 polymer ?
#
loop_
_entity_poly.entity_id
_entity_poly.type
_entity_poly.pdbx_seq_one_letter_code
_entity_poly.pdbx_strand_id
1 'polypeptide(L)'
;MIITKQESPLNEGLFLLCTPCENKLKESKLVNQDSNIRKSIKHLMIKDNLWKDYRIIKSNCHGVCPKDLLSILVCGIGKNKQNKTILCPPSSKPQQILESCLQIMKVNY
;
A
#
# COMPACT_ATOMS: atom_id res chain seq x y z
N MET A 1 -38.18 -11.80 -4.94
CA MET A 1 -37.15 -10.89 -5.48
C MET A 1 -35.87 -11.11 -4.68
N ILE A 2 -34.94 -11.89 -5.22
CA ILE A 2 -33.67 -12.19 -4.53
C ILE A 2 -32.75 -11.01 -4.78
N ILE A 3 -32.49 -10.20 -3.76
CA ILE A 3 -31.47 -9.16 -3.80
C ILE A 3 -30.14 -9.88 -3.65
N THR A 4 -29.51 -10.26 -4.77
CA THR A 4 -28.09 -10.60 -4.77
C THR A 4 -27.33 -9.36 -4.37
N LYS A 5 -26.79 -9.34 -3.15
CA LYS A 5 -25.80 -8.34 -2.73
C LYS A 5 -24.78 -8.25 -3.86
N GLN A 6 -24.62 -7.06 -4.44
CA GLN A 6 -23.46 -6.74 -5.24
C GLN A 6 -22.25 -7.04 -4.35
N GLU A 7 -21.62 -8.20 -4.56
CA GLU A 7 -20.27 -8.41 -4.11
C GLU A 7 -19.46 -7.31 -4.77
N SER A 8 -19.01 -6.37 -3.95
CA SER A 8 -17.97 -5.42 -4.34
C SER A 8 -16.88 -6.24 -5.04
N PRO A 9 -16.26 -5.76 -6.13
CA PRO A 9 -15.09 -6.46 -6.65
C PRO A 9 -14.13 -6.66 -5.47
N LEU A 10 -13.95 -7.92 -5.07
CA LEU A 10 -13.03 -8.28 -4.01
C LEU A 10 -11.66 -7.92 -4.57
N ASN A 11 -11.17 -6.72 -4.23
CA ASN A 11 -9.83 -6.30 -4.61
C ASN A 11 -8.90 -7.47 -4.21
N GLU A 12 -8.12 -7.98 -5.15
CA GLU A 12 -7.15 -9.06 -4.92
C GLU A 12 -6.14 -8.70 -3.82
N GLY A 13 -5.84 -7.41 -3.65
CA GLY A 13 -4.93 -6.93 -2.60
C GLY A 13 -5.18 -5.51 -2.10
N LEU A 14 -4.72 -5.27 -0.88
CA LEU A 14 -4.77 -3.99 -0.18
C LEU A 14 -3.36 -3.60 0.27
N PHE A 15 -2.90 -2.43 -0.14
CA PHE A 15 -1.63 -1.85 0.26
C PHE A 15 -1.89 -0.77 1.32
N LEU A 16 -1.40 -1.02 2.53
CA LEU A 16 -1.56 -0.17 3.69
C LEU A 16 -0.29 0.65 3.88
N LEU A 17 -0.37 1.94 3.56
CA LEU A 17 0.71 2.89 3.73
C LEU A 17 0.73 3.38 5.17
N CYS A 18 1.79 3.04 5.92
CA CYS A 18 1.96 3.44 7.30
C CYS A 18 2.15 4.96 7.41
N THR A 19 1.33 5.62 8.22
CA THR A 19 1.59 6.99 8.66
C THR A 19 2.61 6.99 9.79
N PRO A 20 3.60 7.90 9.80
CA PRO A 20 4.57 7.98 10.88
C PRO A 20 3.88 8.30 12.21
N CYS A 21 4.28 7.59 13.28
CA CYS A 21 3.81 7.82 14.64
C CYS A 21 4.03 9.30 15.05
N GLU A 22 3.01 9.95 15.63
CA GLU A 22 2.96 11.42 15.84
C GLU A 22 4.14 11.99 16.64
N ASN A 23 4.73 11.19 17.55
CA ASN A 23 5.89 11.61 18.35
C ASN A 23 7.19 11.82 17.55
N LYS A 24 7.26 11.40 16.28
CA LYS A 24 8.38 11.68 15.36
C LYS A 24 8.07 12.75 14.30
N LEU A 25 6.92 13.42 14.39
CA LEU A 25 6.46 14.40 13.40
C LEU A 25 7.24 15.72 13.42
N LYS A 26 7.93 16.05 14.53
CA LYS A 26 8.56 17.37 14.67
C LYS A 26 9.75 17.62 13.73
N GLU A 27 10.32 16.58 13.10
CA GLU A 27 11.53 16.73 12.27
C GLU A 27 11.53 15.93 10.95
N SER A 28 10.54 15.08 10.68
CA SER A 28 10.63 14.15 9.55
C SER A 28 10.05 14.73 8.24
N LYS A 29 10.92 14.91 7.24
CA LYS A 29 10.57 15.21 5.83
C LYS A 29 9.58 14.22 5.18
N LEU A 30 9.27 13.12 5.88
CA LEU A 30 8.41 12.01 5.46
C LEU A 30 6.93 12.37 5.34
N VAL A 31 6.41 13.35 6.10
CA VAL A 31 4.97 13.69 6.10
C VAL A 31 4.50 14.17 4.73
N ASN A 32 5.31 15.01 4.07
CA ASN A 32 5.01 15.50 2.72
C ASN A 32 5.23 14.41 1.66
N GLN A 33 6.23 13.54 1.85
CA GLN A 33 6.51 12.43 0.95
C GLN A 33 5.40 11.39 0.93
N ASP A 34 4.84 11.00 2.09
CA ASP A 34 3.73 10.04 2.19
C ASP A 34 2.53 10.48 1.34
N SER A 35 2.14 11.76 1.45
CA SER A 35 1.01 12.29 0.66
C SER A 35 1.25 12.23 -0.85
N ASN A 36 2.48 12.46 -1.30
CA ASN A 36 2.88 12.42 -2.71
C ASN A 36 2.99 10.97 -3.20
N ILE A 37 3.63 10.09 -2.43
CA ILE A 37 3.83 8.68 -2.78
C ILE A 37 2.48 7.98 -2.95
N ARG A 38 1.53 8.17 -2.03
CA ARG A 38 0.19 7.57 -2.18
C ARG A 38 -0.51 8.04 -3.45
N LYS A 39 -0.46 9.34 -3.75
CA LYS A 39 -1.08 9.92 -4.95
C LYS A 39 -0.42 9.38 -6.22
N SER A 40 0.91 9.32 -6.25
CA SER A 40 1.67 8.78 -7.38
C SER A 40 1.38 7.30 -7.61
N ILE A 41 1.40 6.47 -6.56
CA ILE A 41 1.08 5.03 -6.68
C ILE A 41 -0.37 4.86 -7.16
N LYS A 42 -1.33 5.62 -6.59
CA LYS A 42 -2.72 5.60 -7.07
C LYS A 42 -2.81 5.94 -8.56
N HIS A 43 -2.10 6.97 -9.01
CA HIS A 43 -2.11 7.37 -10.42
C HIS A 43 -1.53 6.27 -11.32
N LEU A 44 -0.43 5.64 -10.92
CA LEU A 44 0.15 4.50 -11.63
C LEU A 44 -0.82 3.32 -11.70
N MET A 45 -1.48 2.97 -10.60
CA MET A 45 -2.47 1.89 -10.57
C MET A 45 -3.68 2.17 -11.49
N ILE A 46 -4.09 3.44 -11.62
CA ILE A 46 -5.16 3.83 -12.55
C ILE A 46 -4.65 3.70 -14.00
N LYS A 47 -3.46 4.21 -14.28
CA LYS A 47 -2.82 4.15 -15.61
C LYS A 47 -2.67 2.70 -16.09
N ASP A 48 -2.30 1.80 -15.19
CA ASP A 48 -2.04 0.38 -15.50
C ASP A 48 -3.31 -0.50 -15.34
N ASN A 49 -4.49 0.10 -15.15
CA ASN A 49 -5.78 -0.59 -14.95
C ASN A 49 -5.79 -1.59 -13.78
N LEU A 50 -4.96 -1.36 -12.77
CA LEU A 50 -4.83 -2.17 -11.55
C LEU A 50 -5.76 -1.71 -10.42
N TRP A 51 -6.37 -0.53 -10.53
CA TRP A 51 -7.19 0.07 -9.47
C TRP A 51 -8.48 -0.71 -9.14
N LYS A 52 -8.92 -1.57 -10.06
CA LYS A 52 -10.04 -2.50 -9.85
C LYS A 52 -9.66 -3.71 -8.99
N ASP A 53 -8.38 -4.08 -8.97
CA ASP A 53 -7.87 -5.28 -8.32
C ASP A 53 -7.07 -4.93 -7.05
N TYR A 54 -6.47 -3.75 -6.99
CA TYR A 54 -5.60 -3.34 -5.88
C TYR A 54 -5.96 -1.94 -5.37
N ARG A 55 -5.87 -1.75 -4.05
CA ARG A 55 -6.10 -0.44 -3.41
C ARG A 55 -4.91 -0.02 -2.57
N ILE A 56 -4.60 1.27 -2.56
CA ILE A 56 -3.65 1.88 -1.60
C ILE A 56 -4.36 2.85 -0.67
N ILE A 57 -4.28 2.58 0.63
CA ILE A 57 -4.88 3.41 1.68
C ILE A 57 -3.83 3.77 2.74
N LYS A 58 -4.05 4.89 3.42
CA LYS A 58 -3.26 5.22 4.62
C LYS A 58 -3.78 4.40 5.79
N SER A 59 -2.88 3.98 6.65
CA SER A 59 -3.19 3.30 7.90
C SER A 59 -2.32 3.86 9.01
N ASN A 60 -2.82 3.76 10.24
CA ASN A 60 -2.03 4.10 11.42
C ASN A 60 -0.74 3.29 11.51
N CYS A 61 0.17 3.78 12.35
CA CYS A 61 1.46 3.18 12.69
C CYS A 61 1.33 1.66 12.94
N HIS A 62 2.02 0.82 12.15
CA HIS A 62 1.95 -0.66 12.24
C HIS A 62 2.74 -1.25 13.43
N GLY A 63 3.11 -0.44 14.42
CA GLY A 63 4.03 -0.83 15.49
C GLY A 63 5.50 -0.89 15.07
N VAL A 64 5.80 -0.81 13.77
CA VAL A 64 7.15 -0.71 13.21
C VAL A 64 7.31 0.70 12.63
N CYS A 65 8.14 1.52 13.27
CA CYS A 65 8.49 2.88 12.84
C CYS A 65 9.99 2.97 12.59
N PRO A 66 10.49 2.37 11.49
CA PRO A 66 11.89 2.46 11.17
C PRO A 66 12.27 3.93 10.97
N LYS A 67 13.46 4.33 11.43
CA LYS A 67 13.95 5.69 11.17
C LYS A 67 14.13 5.84 9.67
N ASP A 68 13.59 6.93 9.12
CA ASP A 68 13.78 7.34 7.72
C ASP A 68 13.33 6.32 6.66
N LEU A 69 12.43 5.38 6.97
CA LEU A 69 11.86 4.46 5.98
C LEU A 69 10.33 4.56 5.96
N LEU A 70 9.76 4.41 4.78
CA LEU A 70 8.34 4.25 4.56
C LEU A 70 7.96 2.77 4.74
N SER A 71 6.97 2.49 5.57
CA SER A 71 6.45 1.13 5.75
C SER A 71 5.16 0.95 4.95
N ILE A 72 5.09 -0.10 4.14
CA ILE A 72 3.89 -0.50 3.41
C ILE A 72 3.58 -1.94 3.74
N LEU A 73 2.41 -2.17 4.34
CA LEU A 73 1.89 -3.51 4.58
C LEU A 73 1.05 -3.94 3.37
N VAL A 74 1.50 -4.97 2.69
CA VAL A 74 0.83 -5.59 1.55
C VAL A 74 -0.03 -6.73 2.09
N CYS A 75 -1.34 -6.60 1.98
CA CYS A 75 -2.32 -7.59 2.42
C CYS A 75 -3.03 -8.20 1.21
N GLY A 76 -2.86 -9.49 0.99
CA GLY A 76 -3.67 -10.19 0.00
C GLY A 76 -5.03 -10.62 0.54
N ILE A 77 -6.05 -10.62 -0.34
CA ILE A 77 -7.43 -10.96 -0.01
C ILE A 77 -7.80 -12.28 -0.71
N GLY A 78 -8.66 -13.09 -0.08
CA GLY A 78 -9.15 -14.33 -0.67
C GLY A 78 -8.15 -15.49 -0.55
N LYS A 79 -7.84 -16.17 -1.66
CA LYS A 79 -6.92 -17.33 -1.68
C LYS A 79 -5.45 -16.93 -1.49
N ASN A 80 -5.10 -15.67 -1.76
CA ASN A 80 -3.76 -15.11 -1.60
C ASN A 80 -3.57 -14.51 -0.19
N LYS A 81 -3.69 -15.31 0.88
CA LYS A 81 -3.63 -14.84 2.29
C LYS A 81 -2.21 -14.52 2.79
N GLN A 82 -1.40 -13.77 2.05
CA GLN A 82 -0.10 -13.34 2.52
C GLN A 82 -0.11 -11.86 2.88
N ASN A 83 0.33 -11.58 4.11
CA ASN A 83 0.60 -10.24 4.59
C ASN A 83 2.12 -10.09 4.70
N LYS A 84 2.69 -9.10 4.00
CA LYS A 84 4.12 -8.78 4.12
C LYS A 84 4.32 -7.28 4.22
N THR A 85 5.28 -6.88 5.04
CA THR A 85 5.69 -5.49 5.16
C THR A 85 6.89 -5.22 4.27
N ILE A 86 6.79 -4.18 3.43
CA ILE A 86 7.89 -3.62 2.66
C ILE A 86 8.37 -2.37 3.39
N LEU A 87 9.68 -2.27 3.57
CA LEU A 87 10.33 -1.06 4.04
C LEU A 87 11.01 -0.37 2.84
N CYS A 88 10.52 0.81 2.47
CA CYS A 88 11.02 1.57 1.33
C CYS A 88 11.86 2.76 1.82
N PRO A 89 13.09 2.92 1.31
CA PRO A 89 13.84 4.17 1.47
C PRO A 89 13.08 5.40 0.95
N PRO A 90 13.37 6.60 1.47
CA PRO A 90 12.74 7.86 1.00
C PRO A 90 13.08 8.19 -0.46
N SER A 91 14.16 7.61 -0.99
CA SER A 91 14.62 7.75 -2.37
C SER A 91 13.91 6.79 -3.33
N SER A 92 13.11 5.85 -2.84
CA SER A 92 12.40 4.88 -3.67
C SER A 92 11.38 5.57 -4.58
N LYS A 93 11.42 5.25 -5.86
CA LYS A 93 10.46 5.78 -6.84
C LYS A 93 9.10 5.09 -6.67
N PRO A 94 7.97 5.81 -6.84
CA PRO A 94 6.63 5.21 -6.74
C PRO A 94 6.42 3.97 -7.61
N GLN A 95 7.04 3.93 -8.80
CA GLN A 95 7.01 2.77 -9.70
C GLN A 95 7.64 1.52 -9.05
N GLN A 96 8.83 1.65 -8.46
CA GLN A 96 9.55 0.55 -7.82
C GLN A 96 8.79 0.02 -6.59
N ILE A 97 8.16 0.94 -5.84
CA ILE A 97 7.33 0.59 -4.70
C ILE A 97 6.12 -0.24 -5.15
N LEU A 98 5.42 0.21 -6.20
CA LEU A 98 4.27 -0.51 -6.75
C LEU A 98 4.68 -1.88 -7.28
N GLU A 99 5.78 -1.97 -8.03
CA GLU A 99 6.32 -3.24 -8.54
C GLU A 99 6.66 -4.20 -7.40
N SER A 100 7.28 -3.71 -6.32
CA SER A 100 7.58 -4.53 -5.13
C SER A 100 6.31 -5.07 -4.46
N CYS A 101 5.26 -4.23 -4.33
CA CYS A 101 3.97 -4.67 -3.81
C CYS A 101 3.33 -5.75 -4.69
N LEU A 102 3.37 -5.57 -6.01
CA LEU A 102 2.79 -6.52 -6.95
C LEU A 102 3.58 -7.83 -7.00
N GLN A 103 4.91 -7.80 -6.88
CA GLN A 103 5.74 -9.00 -6.78
C GLN A 103 5.33 -9.83 -5.57
N ILE A 104 5.16 -9.21 -4.40
CA ILE A 104 4.68 -9.92 -3.20
C ILE A 104 3.34 -10.60 -3.45
N MET A 105 2.44 -9.96 -4.20
CA MET A 105 1.14 -10.51 -4.55
C MET A 105 1.21 -11.64 -5.60
N LYS A 106 2.21 -11.65 -6.48
CA LYS A 106 2.36 -12.62 -7.59
C LYS A 106 3.16 -13.88 -7.25
N VAL A 107 3.95 -13.90 -6.17
CA VAL A 107 4.95 -14.96 -5.87
C VAL A 107 4.37 -16.31 -5.42
N ASN A 108 3.12 -16.67 -5.73
CA ASN A 108 2.62 -18.04 -5.44
C ASN A 108 1.78 -18.62 -6.60
N TYR A 109 2.44 -18.91 -7.71
CA TYR A 109 1.98 -19.93 -8.67
C TYR A 109 3.06 -20.99 -8.82
#